data_AF-A0A372JHN8-F1
#
_entry.id   AF-A0A372JHN8-F1
#
_cell.length_a   1.000
_cell.length_b   1.000
_cell.length_c   1.000
_cell.angle_alpha   90.00
_cell.angle_beta   90.00
_cell.angle_gamma   90.00
#
_symmetry.space_group_name_H-M   'P 1'
#
loop_
_entity.id
_entity.type
_entity.pdbx_description
1 polymer ?
#
loop_
_entity_poly.entity_id
_entity_poly.type
_entity_poly.pdbx_seq_one_letter_code
_entity_poly.pdbx_strand_id
1 'polypeptide(L)'
;QADHFARRVLGDAARPDDPRRGRAVVGALLAEAAVRGHTVTPLADVLKALEKERVADPRRAVEDALDEGEVLGLTEEPEFDEEAFDEDADVPEPEESLGLARWALAEEAAAEGFQRLNATAGPLLDDAAVKELRADLPEDRSLAFTAALRTGVTVWRGTADELAATAVALVTAAAGRGVRAALVTPTDRAAA
;
A
#
# COMPACT_ATOMS: atom_id res chain seq x y z
N GLN A 1 11.44 23.36 10.03
CA GLN A 1 11.15 24.33 11.11
C GLN A 1 11.66 23.88 12.47
N ALA A 2 11.38 22.64 12.89
CA ALA A 2 11.79 22.10 14.20
C ALA A 2 13.32 22.14 14.43
N ASP A 3 14.14 21.73 13.45
CA ASP A 3 15.61 21.77 13.55
C ASP A 3 16.15 23.20 13.78
N HIS A 4 15.64 24.19 13.03
CA HIS A 4 16.00 25.60 13.23
C HIS A 4 15.60 26.11 14.63
N PHE A 5 14.41 25.75 15.11
CA PHE A 5 13.96 26.12 16.45
C PHE A 5 14.82 25.48 17.54
N ALA A 6 15.11 24.18 17.43
CA ALA A 6 15.96 23.45 18.38
C ALA A 6 17.35 24.08 18.48
N ARG A 7 17.98 24.42 17.35
CA ARG A 7 19.28 25.11 17.32
C ARG A 7 19.22 26.50 17.97
N ARG A 8 18.13 27.25 17.77
CA ARG A 8 17.93 28.56 18.39
C ARG A 8 17.73 28.48 19.91
N VAL A 9 17.03 27.46 20.41
CA VAL A 9 16.70 27.32 21.83
C VAL A 9 17.82 26.65 22.61
N LEU A 10 18.44 25.61 22.06
CA LEU A 10 19.46 24.82 22.73
C LEU A 10 20.87 25.40 22.58
N GLY A 11 21.11 26.26 21.57
CA GLY A 11 22.44 26.83 21.31
C GLY A 11 23.50 25.74 21.16
N ASP A 12 24.57 25.82 21.93
CA ASP A 12 25.68 24.85 21.91
C ASP A 12 25.25 23.43 22.32
N ALA A 13 24.11 23.27 22.99
CA ALA A 13 23.55 21.97 23.33
C ALA A 13 22.82 21.29 22.15
N ALA A 14 22.54 22.00 21.05
CA ALA A 14 22.03 21.40 19.79
C ALA A 14 23.17 20.73 19.03
N ARG A 15 23.73 19.66 19.60
CA ARG A 15 24.85 18.97 18.98
C ARG A 15 24.43 18.30 17.66
N PRO A 16 25.31 18.26 16.64
CA PRO A 16 25.00 17.58 15.37
C PRO A 16 24.72 16.08 15.50
N ASP A 17 25.28 15.45 16.54
CA ASP A 17 25.15 14.03 16.89
C ASP A 17 24.03 13.77 17.91
N ASP A 18 23.13 14.73 18.15
CA ASP A 18 21.96 14.50 19.01
C ASP A 18 21.04 13.43 18.38
N PRO A 19 20.80 12.29 19.04
CA PRO A 19 20.01 11.20 18.48
C PRO A 19 18.57 11.62 18.18
N ARG A 20 18.03 12.61 18.91
CA ARG A 20 16.68 13.15 18.64
C ARG A 20 16.62 13.85 17.29
N ARG A 21 17.70 14.54 16.89
CA ARG A 21 17.80 15.16 15.57
C ARG A 21 17.89 14.09 14.49
N GLY A 22 18.74 13.08 14.67
CA GLY A 22 18.89 11.98 13.72
C GLY A 22 17.55 11.32 13.39
N ARG A 23 16.83 10.85 14.42
CA ARG A 23 15.49 10.25 14.25
C ARG A 23 14.49 11.17 13.56
N ALA A 24 14.44 12.44 13.98
CA ALA A 24 13.53 13.41 13.40
C ALA A 24 13.80 13.65 11.90
N VAL A 25 15.07 13.62 11.47
CA VAL A 25 15.43 13.74 10.05
C VAL A 25 15.00 12.49 9.28
N VAL A 26 15.20 11.28 9.82
CA VAL A 26 14.69 10.03 9.20
C VAL A 26 13.19 10.11 8.96
N GLY A 27 12.41 10.43 10.00
CA GLY A 27 10.96 10.55 9.88
C GLY A 27 10.51 11.65 8.91
N ALA A 28 11.24 12.77 8.86
CA ALA A 28 10.97 13.86 7.92
C ALA A 28 11.21 13.45 6.46
N LEU A 29 12.31 12.75 6.18
CA LEU A 29 12.64 12.27 4.83
C LEU A 29 11.59 11.27 4.32
N LEU A 30 11.16 10.32 5.17
CA LEU A 30 10.10 9.38 4.81
C LEU A 30 8.74 10.07 4.66
N ALA A 31 8.45 11.09 5.48
CA ALA A 31 7.23 11.88 5.32
C ALA A 31 7.22 12.65 4.01
N GLU A 32 8.35 13.21 3.59
CA GLU A 32 8.49 13.87 2.28
C GLU A 32 8.34 12.88 1.13
N ALA A 33 8.90 11.67 1.25
CA ALA A 33 8.70 10.60 0.29
C ALA A 33 7.22 10.21 0.17
N ALA A 34 6.51 10.11 1.30
CA ALA A 34 5.07 9.82 1.33
C ALA A 34 4.22 10.90 0.66
N VAL A 35 4.57 12.17 0.79
CA VAL A 35 3.90 13.25 0.04
C VAL A 35 4.05 13.08 -1.47
N ARG A 36 5.15 12.47 -1.93
CA ARG A 36 5.39 12.14 -3.34
C ARG A 36 4.79 10.79 -3.76
N GLY A 37 4.08 10.10 -2.87
CA GLY A 37 3.40 8.84 -3.15
C GLY A 37 4.19 7.57 -2.77
N HIS A 38 5.34 7.68 -2.12
CA HIS A 38 6.10 6.52 -1.64
C HIS A 38 5.65 6.10 -0.24
N THR A 39 5.11 4.90 -0.07
CA THR A 39 4.79 4.36 1.27
C THR A 39 6.01 3.78 1.99
N VAL A 40 6.97 3.28 1.21
CA VAL A 40 8.28 2.79 1.64
C VAL A 40 9.40 3.45 0.84
N THR A 41 10.63 3.46 1.34
CA THR A 41 11.81 4.00 0.65
C THR A 41 13.01 3.09 0.88
N PRO A 42 13.79 2.74 -0.16
CA PRO A 42 14.97 1.88 -0.01
C PRO A 42 15.94 2.41 1.04
N LEU A 43 16.47 1.52 1.89
CA LEU A 43 17.37 1.90 2.98
C LEU A 43 18.58 2.69 2.46
N ALA A 44 19.16 2.24 1.33
CA ALA A 44 20.29 2.89 0.70
C ALA A 44 20.00 4.36 0.32
N ASP A 45 18.79 4.64 -0.16
CA ASP A 45 18.37 6.00 -0.52
C ASP A 45 18.16 6.88 0.72
N VAL A 46 17.63 6.30 1.80
CA VAL A 46 17.49 7.00 3.08
C VAL A 46 18.87 7.35 3.65
N LEU A 47 19.81 6.41 3.69
CA LEU A 47 21.18 6.65 4.16
C LEU A 47 21.87 7.76 3.35
N LYS A 48 21.76 7.70 2.02
CA LYS A 48 22.29 8.74 1.12
C LYS A 48 21.65 10.11 1.35
N ALA A 49 20.36 10.16 1.67
CA ALA A 49 19.67 11.41 2.00
C ALA A 49 20.12 11.96 3.36
N LEU A 50 20.30 11.12 4.38
CA LEU A 50 20.80 11.51 5.69
C LEU A 50 22.23 12.08 5.62
N GLU A 51 23.09 11.50 4.77
CA GLU A 51 24.43 12.05 4.49
C GLU A 51 24.36 13.47 3.91
N LYS A 52 23.45 13.70 2.95
CA LYS A 52 23.23 15.04 2.37
C LYS A 52 22.74 16.04 3.42
N GLU A 53 21.90 15.59 4.36
CA GLU A 53 21.40 16.36 5.51
C GLU A 53 22.43 16.52 6.65
N ARG A 54 23.66 16.03 6.43
CA ARG A 54 24.79 16.10 7.37
C ARG A 54 24.44 15.52 8.73
N VAL A 55 23.74 14.39 8.75
CA VAL A 55 23.57 13.57 9.95
C VAL A 55 24.92 12.91 10.26
N ALA A 56 25.36 12.99 11.52
CA ALA A 56 26.70 12.57 11.93
C ALA A 56 26.95 11.07 11.72
N ASP A 57 25.94 10.26 12.04
CA ASP A 57 25.92 8.81 11.79
C ASP A 57 24.56 8.42 11.19
N PRO A 58 24.46 8.32 9.86
CA PRO A 58 23.21 7.95 9.18
C PRO A 58 22.65 6.59 9.60
N ARG A 59 23.51 5.58 9.79
CA ARG A 59 23.08 4.23 10.17
C ARG A 59 22.53 4.23 11.59
N ARG A 60 23.26 4.83 12.53
CA ARG A 60 22.79 4.94 13.91
C ARG A 60 21.48 5.73 14.00
N ALA A 61 21.29 6.77 13.19
CA ALA A 61 20.04 7.51 13.16
C ALA A 61 18.84 6.66 12.67
N VAL A 62 19.07 5.75 11.71
CA VAL A 62 18.04 4.77 11.29
C VAL A 62 17.75 3.76 12.39
N GLU A 63 18.78 3.17 13.00
CA GLU A 63 18.62 2.24 14.14
C GLU A 63 17.83 2.88 15.28
N ASP A 64 18.20 4.10 15.68
CA ASP A 64 17.48 4.84 16.72
C ASP A 64 16.01 5.07 16.33
N ALA A 65 15.72 5.33 15.05
CA ALA A 65 14.35 5.54 14.56
C ALA A 65 13.50 4.26 14.55
N LEU A 66 14.13 3.12 14.24
CA LEU A 66 13.52 1.80 14.36
C LEU A 66 13.23 1.46 15.82
N ASP A 67 14.18 1.72 16.72
CA ASP A 67 14.03 1.48 18.16
C ASP A 67 12.88 2.30 18.79
N GLU A 68 12.61 3.50 18.28
CA GLU A 68 11.48 4.34 18.72
C GLU A 68 10.12 3.85 18.15
N GLY A 69 10.13 3.02 17.11
CA GLY A 69 8.92 2.42 16.52
C GLY A 69 8.08 3.36 15.63
N GLU A 70 8.55 4.58 15.36
CA GLU A 70 7.90 5.50 14.41
C GLU A 70 8.19 5.12 12.94
N VAL A 71 9.25 4.34 12.73
CA VAL A 71 9.70 3.80 11.44
C VAL A 71 9.75 2.28 11.54
N LEU A 72 9.39 1.59 10.46
CA LEU A 72 9.50 0.14 10.34
C LEU A 72 10.48 -0.21 9.23
N GLY A 73 11.26 -1.27 9.45
CA GLY A 73 12.04 -1.93 8.41
C GLY A 73 11.17 -2.96 7.70
N LEU A 74 11.26 -2.99 6.38
CA LEU A 74 10.63 -3.97 5.52
C LEU A 74 11.72 -4.63 4.68
N THR A 75 11.64 -5.94 4.53
CA THR A 75 12.56 -6.73 3.72
C THR A 75 11.75 -7.48 2.69
N GLU A 76 12.02 -7.19 1.42
CA GLU A 76 11.42 -7.91 0.30
C GLU A 76 12.42 -8.98 -0.16
N GLU A 77 12.05 -10.24 0.09
CA GLU A 77 12.80 -11.39 -0.41
C GLU A 77 12.60 -11.49 -1.93
N PRO A 78 13.65 -11.82 -2.71
CA PRO A 78 13.49 -12.05 -4.14
C PRO A 78 12.53 -13.21 -4.40
N GLU A 79 11.78 -13.15 -5.50
CA GLU A 79 10.98 -14.28 -5.95
C GLU A 79 11.93 -15.43 -6.36
N PHE A 80 11.79 -16.58 -5.70
CA PHE A 80 12.52 -17.79 -6.08
C PHE A 80 11.74 -18.51 -7.18
N ASP A 81 12.24 -18.46 -8.41
CA ASP A 81 11.77 -19.28 -9.52
C ASP A 81 12.45 -20.66 -9.54
N GLU A 82 12.10 -21.51 -10.52
CA GLU A 82 12.73 -22.83 -10.68
C GLU A 82 14.25 -22.74 -10.94
N GLU A 83 14.73 -21.61 -11.47
CA GLU A 83 16.13 -21.35 -11.80
C GLU A 83 16.95 -20.95 -10.55
N ALA A 84 16.30 -20.37 -9.53
CA ALA A 84 16.89 -20.06 -8.24
C ALA A 84 17.26 -21.29 -7.38
N PHE A 85 16.87 -22.51 -7.80
CA PHE A 85 17.25 -23.77 -7.14
C PHE A 85 18.50 -24.44 -7.75
N ASP A 86 19.13 -23.84 -8.77
CA ASP A 86 20.43 -24.29 -9.27
C ASP A 86 21.53 -24.03 -8.23
N GLU A 87 22.45 -24.98 -8.04
CA GLU A 87 23.54 -24.87 -7.06
C GLU A 87 24.49 -23.70 -7.37
N ASP A 88 24.53 -23.24 -8.63
CA ASP A 88 25.34 -22.12 -9.11
C ASP A 88 24.53 -20.82 -9.33
N ALA A 89 23.26 -20.76 -8.89
CA ALA A 89 22.42 -19.57 -9.07
C ALA A 89 22.88 -18.39 -8.19
N ASP A 90 23.12 -17.23 -8.82
CA ASP A 90 23.36 -15.96 -8.14
C ASP A 90 22.01 -15.33 -7.76
N VAL A 91 21.50 -15.70 -6.58
CA VAL A 91 20.22 -15.19 -6.07
C VAL A 91 20.41 -13.75 -5.58
N PRO A 92 19.55 -12.80 -6.01
CA PRO A 92 19.63 -11.42 -5.54
C PRO A 92 19.58 -11.32 -4.01
N GLU A 93 20.29 -10.33 -3.44
CA GLU A 93 20.13 -10.03 -2.01
C GLU A 93 18.74 -9.43 -1.75
N PRO A 94 18.14 -9.69 -0.58
CA PRO A 94 16.86 -9.09 -0.20
C PRO A 94 16.92 -7.56 -0.21
N GLU A 95 15.84 -6.93 -0.67
CA GLU A 95 15.76 -5.47 -0.71
C GLU A 95 15.24 -4.91 0.62
N GLU A 96 16.09 -4.16 1.32
CA GLU A 96 15.71 -3.48 2.57
C GLU A 96 15.13 -2.08 2.31
N SER A 97 13.96 -1.84 2.89
CA SER A 97 13.24 -0.57 2.82
C SER A 97 12.80 -0.08 4.19
N LEU A 98 12.56 1.22 4.30
CA LEU A 98 12.01 1.87 5.48
C LEU A 98 10.65 2.50 5.16
N GLY A 99 9.67 2.31 6.04
CA GLY A 99 8.36 2.95 5.96
C GLY A 99 8.02 3.67 7.27
N LEU A 100 7.24 4.74 7.19
CA LEU A 100 6.63 5.31 8.40
C LEU A 100 5.62 4.31 8.95
N ALA A 101 5.67 4.02 10.25
CA ALA A 101 4.82 3.00 10.86
C ALA A 101 3.33 3.19 10.56
N ARG A 102 2.86 4.45 10.55
CA ARG A 102 1.46 4.79 10.23
C ARG A 102 1.01 4.38 8.82
N TRP A 103 1.93 4.29 7.86
CA TRP A 103 1.66 3.92 6.47
C TRP A 103 1.99 2.46 6.22
N ALA A 104 3.16 1.99 6.66
CA ALA A 104 3.57 0.61 6.51
C ALA A 104 2.59 -0.37 7.18
N LEU A 105 2.12 -0.09 8.40
CA LEU A 105 1.12 -0.94 9.07
C LEU A 105 -0.24 -0.91 8.36
N ALA A 106 -0.61 0.23 7.76
CA ALA A 106 -1.85 0.35 7.02
C ALA A 106 -1.80 -0.43 5.70
N GLU A 107 -0.64 -0.43 5.05
CA GLU A 107 -0.36 -1.22 3.84
C GLU A 107 -0.38 -2.72 4.14
N GLU A 108 0.30 -3.18 5.19
CA GLU A 108 0.27 -4.59 5.62
C GLU A 108 -1.17 -5.04 5.94
N ALA A 109 -1.91 -4.24 6.72
CA ALA A 109 -3.30 -4.55 7.05
C ALA A 109 -4.21 -4.61 5.80
N ALA A 110 -3.92 -3.81 4.77
CA ALA A 110 -4.64 -3.85 3.50
C ALA A 110 -4.27 -5.12 2.71
N ALA A 111 -3.00 -5.50 2.67
CA ALA A 111 -2.52 -6.73 2.01
C ALA A 111 -3.12 -7.98 2.67
N GLU A 112 -3.03 -8.10 3.99
CA GLU A 112 -3.67 -9.17 4.77
C GLU A 112 -5.19 -9.21 4.54
N GLY A 113 -5.82 -8.03 4.49
CA GLY A 113 -7.24 -7.89 4.21
C GLY A 113 -7.62 -8.43 2.84
N PHE A 114 -6.84 -8.10 1.82
CA PHE A 114 -7.03 -8.57 0.46
C PHE A 114 -6.85 -10.09 0.36
N GLN A 115 -5.77 -10.63 0.94
CA GLN A 115 -5.50 -12.08 0.98
C GLN A 115 -6.64 -12.83 1.66
N ARG A 116 -7.11 -12.34 2.82
CA ARG A 116 -8.23 -12.95 3.55
C ARG A 116 -9.51 -12.94 2.71
N LEU A 117 -9.85 -11.83 2.07
CA LEU A 117 -11.04 -11.76 1.21
C LEU A 117 -10.94 -12.74 0.05
N ASN A 118 -9.78 -12.85 -0.59
CA ASN A 118 -9.57 -13.77 -1.70
C ASN A 118 -9.66 -15.25 -1.26
N ALA A 119 -9.14 -15.58 -0.08
CA ALA A 119 -9.12 -16.96 0.43
C ALA A 119 -10.47 -17.42 1.01
N THR A 120 -11.28 -16.51 1.55
CA THR A 120 -12.42 -16.89 2.41
C THR A 120 -13.80 -16.50 1.88
N ALA A 121 -13.87 -15.58 0.91
CA ALA A 121 -15.16 -15.15 0.38
C ALA A 121 -15.86 -16.27 -0.40
N GLY A 122 -17.13 -16.47 -0.11
CA GLY A 122 -18.02 -17.35 -0.87
C GLY A 122 -18.86 -16.58 -1.90
N PRO A 123 -19.53 -17.29 -2.83
CA PRO A 123 -20.45 -16.67 -3.76
C PRO A 123 -21.59 -15.93 -3.06
N LEU A 124 -21.96 -14.76 -3.59
CA LEU A 124 -23.06 -13.93 -3.07
C LEU A 124 -24.43 -14.42 -3.56
N LEU A 125 -24.46 -15.10 -4.70
CA LEU A 125 -25.65 -15.66 -5.35
C LEU A 125 -25.33 -17.05 -5.89
N ASP A 126 -26.36 -17.87 -6.08
CA ASP A 126 -26.21 -19.18 -6.72
C ASP A 126 -25.91 -19.07 -8.22
N ASP A 127 -25.43 -20.16 -8.80
CA ASP A 127 -25.00 -20.24 -10.19
C ASP A 127 -26.14 -19.92 -11.18
N ALA A 128 -27.38 -20.26 -10.84
CA ALA A 128 -28.53 -20.04 -11.72
C ALA A 128 -28.89 -18.55 -11.76
N ALA A 129 -28.93 -17.88 -10.61
CA ALA A 129 -29.16 -16.45 -10.50
C ALA A 129 -28.06 -15.65 -11.20
N VAL A 130 -26.78 -16.01 -11.02
CA VAL A 130 -25.67 -15.34 -11.73
C VAL A 130 -25.79 -15.53 -13.24
N LYS A 131 -26.13 -16.73 -13.71
CA LYS A 131 -26.33 -17.01 -15.14
C LYS A 131 -27.46 -16.17 -15.73
N GLU A 132 -28.57 -16.02 -15.01
CA GLU A 132 -29.70 -15.21 -15.45
C GLU A 132 -29.33 -13.72 -15.53
N LEU A 133 -28.67 -13.18 -14.50
CA LEU A 133 -28.27 -11.77 -14.47
C LEU A 133 -27.29 -11.37 -15.58
N ARG A 134 -26.50 -12.31 -16.09
CA ARG A 134 -25.46 -12.04 -17.09
C ARG A 134 -25.82 -12.42 -18.52
N ALA A 135 -27.02 -12.96 -18.75
CA ALA A 135 -27.39 -13.62 -20.01
C ALA A 135 -27.38 -12.68 -21.22
N ASP A 136 -27.85 -11.45 -21.04
CA ASP A 136 -27.99 -10.45 -22.11
C ASP A 136 -26.86 -9.40 -22.08
N LEU A 137 -25.82 -9.64 -21.29
CA LEU A 137 -24.68 -8.73 -21.20
C LEU A 137 -23.63 -9.07 -22.28
N PRO A 138 -22.95 -8.05 -22.83
CA PRO A 138 -21.68 -8.24 -23.53
C PRO A 138 -20.70 -9.09 -22.73
N GLU A 139 -19.81 -9.81 -23.42
CA GLU A 139 -18.94 -10.83 -22.81
C GLU A 139 -18.10 -10.28 -21.64
N ASP A 140 -17.48 -9.12 -21.83
CA ASP A 140 -16.69 -8.41 -20.82
C ASP A 140 -17.51 -8.11 -19.54
N ARG A 141 -18.75 -7.63 -19.71
CA ARG A 141 -19.67 -7.35 -18.59
C ARG A 141 -20.21 -8.64 -17.96
N SER A 142 -20.43 -9.67 -18.76
CA SER A 142 -20.84 -11.00 -18.28
C SER A 142 -19.77 -11.63 -17.39
N LEU A 143 -18.49 -11.47 -17.77
CA LEU A 143 -17.34 -11.89 -16.96
C LEU A 143 -17.20 -11.04 -15.70
N ALA A 144 -17.38 -9.72 -15.80
CA ALA A 144 -17.34 -8.82 -14.64
C ALA A 144 -18.41 -9.18 -13.59
N PHE A 145 -19.66 -9.43 -14.02
CA PHE A 145 -20.75 -9.88 -13.14
C PHE A 145 -20.43 -11.24 -12.50
N THR A 146 -19.90 -12.18 -13.28
CA THR A 146 -19.53 -13.50 -12.79
C THR A 146 -18.45 -13.39 -11.72
N ALA A 147 -17.40 -12.60 -11.97
CA ALA A 147 -16.31 -12.41 -11.03
C ALA A 147 -16.83 -11.74 -9.74
N ALA A 148 -17.51 -10.59 -9.84
CA ALA A 148 -17.90 -9.82 -8.67
C ALA A 148 -18.95 -10.49 -7.77
N LEU A 149 -19.77 -11.39 -8.31
CA LEU A 149 -20.76 -12.16 -7.53
C LEU A 149 -20.20 -13.46 -6.95
N ARG A 150 -18.99 -13.87 -7.33
CA ARG A 150 -18.41 -15.18 -6.97
C ARG A 150 -17.06 -15.11 -6.27
N THR A 151 -16.29 -14.04 -6.45
CA THR A 151 -14.97 -13.88 -5.83
C THR A 151 -15.02 -12.81 -4.75
N GLY A 152 -14.08 -12.86 -3.80
CA GLY A 152 -14.04 -11.90 -2.68
C GLY A 152 -13.63 -10.50 -3.09
N VAL A 153 -12.72 -10.38 -4.05
CA VAL A 153 -12.29 -9.10 -4.61
C VAL A 153 -12.15 -9.24 -6.12
N THR A 154 -12.54 -8.19 -6.85
CA THR A 154 -12.33 -8.07 -8.29
C THR A 154 -11.85 -6.67 -8.62
N VAL A 155 -10.89 -6.57 -9.54
CA VAL A 155 -10.43 -5.30 -10.09
C VAL A 155 -10.82 -5.23 -11.56
N TRP A 156 -11.46 -4.14 -11.95
CA TRP A 156 -11.85 -3.87 -13.33
C TRP A 156 -11.05 -2.70 -13.89
N ARG A 157 -10.72 -2.77 -15.18
CA ARG A 157 -10.06 -1.69 -15.91
C ARG A 157 -10.85 -1.41 -17.17
N GLY A 158 -11.01 -0.14 -17.50
CA GLY A 158 -11.83 0.34 -18.61
C GLY A 158 -11.96 1.85 -18.59
N THR A 159 -12.80 2.39 -19.47
CA THR A 159 -13.13 3.82 -19.43
C THR A 159 -14.00 4.14 -18.21
N ALA A 160 -13.91 5.37 -17.70
CA ALA A 160 -14.64 5.78 -16.50
C ALA A 160 -16.15 5.57 -16.64
N ASP A 161 -16.73 5.99 -17.78
CA ASP A 161 -18.18 5.92 -18.04
C ASP A 161 -18.67 4.47 -18.10
N GLU A 162 -17.91 3.57 -18.74
CA GLU A 162 -18.26 2.15 -18.84
C GLU A 162 -18.17 1.44 -17.49
N LEU A 163 -17.13 1.73 -16.70
CA LEU A 163 -16.96 1.17 -15.36
C LEU A 163 -18.08 1.64 -14.43
N ALA A 164 -18.43 2.93 -14.47
CA ALA A 164 -19.51 3.49 -13.67
C ALA A 164 -20.86 2.86 -14.02
N ALA A 165 -21.20 2.78 -15.32
CA ALA A 165 -22.43 2.14 -15.79
C ALA A 165 -22.49 0.66 -15.38
N THR A 166 -21.38 -0.06 -15.49
CA THR A 166 -21.30 -1.48 -15.11
C THR A 166 -21.45 -1.68 -13.60
N ALA A 167 -20.83 -0.83 -12.78
CA ALA A 167 -20.95 -0.89 -11.33
C ALA A 167 -22.38 -0.60 -10.86
N VAL A 168 -23.05 0.42 -11.42
CA VAL A 168 -24.45 0.73 -11.12
C VAL A 168 -25.36 -0.44 -11.53
N ALA A 169 -25.16 -1.00 -12.73
CA ALA A 169 -25.94 -2.14 -13.21
C ALA A 169 -25.78 -3.35 -12.27
N LEU A 170 -24.54 -3.69 -11.89
CA LEU A 170 -24.25 -4.81 -10.99
C LEU A 170 -24.92 -4.62 -9.63
N VAL A 171 -24.69 -3.48 -8.97
CA VAL A 171 -25.24 -3.19 -7.63
C VAL A 171 -26.77 -3.23 -7.66
N THR A 172 -27.40 -2.67 -8.70
CA THR A 172 -28.85 -2.69 -8.86
C THR A 172 -29.38 -4.12 -9.07
N ALA A 173 -28.74 -4.92 -9.92
CA ALA A 173 -29.15 -6.31 -10.17
C ALA A 173 -28.97 -7.18 -8.92
N ALA A 174 -27.85 -7.05 -8.22
CA ALA A 174 -27.57 -7.78 -6.98
C ALA A 174 -28.58 -7.40 -5.89
N ALA A 175 -28.87 -6.11 -5.71
CA ALA A 175 -29.88 -5.63 -4.77
C ALA A 175 -31.28 -6.16 -5.11
N GLY A 176 -31.62 -6.23 -6.41
CA GLY A 176 -32.86 -6.85 -6.89
C GLY A 176 -32.98 -8.34 -6.55
N ARG A 177 -31.88 -9.03 -6.24
CA ARG A 177 -31.83 -10.42 -5.75
C ARG A 177 -31.70 -10.52 -4.23
N GLY A 178 -31.83 -9.42 -3.50
CA GLY A 178 -31.77 -9.38 -2.03
C GLY A 178 -30.36 -9.25 -1.44
N VAL A 179 -29.33 -9.03 -2.27
CA VAL A 179 -27.97 -8.76 -1.78
C VAL A 179 -27.93 -7.35 -1.20
N ARG A 180 -27.36 -7.19 0.00
CA ARG A 180 -27.08 -5.86 0.56
C ARG A 180 -25.87 -5.27 -0.16
N ALA A 181 -26.12 -4.48 -1.19
CA ALA A 181 -25.11 -3.85 -2.02
C ALA A 181 -25.09 -2.33 -1.82
N ALA A 182 -23.90 -1.74 -1.89
CA ALA A 182 -23.68 -0.30 -1.87
C ALA A 182 -22.67 0.08 -2.95
N LEU A 183 -22.86 1.25 -3.54
CA LEU A 183 -21.89 1.85 -4.45
C LEU A 183 -21.20 3.01 -3.73
N VAL A 184 -19.88 3.05 -3.78
CA VAL A 184 -19.06 4.06 -3.11
C VAL A 184 -18.04 4.61 -4.11
N THR A 185 -17.77 5.90 -4.02
CA THR A 185 -16.75 6.60 -4.81
C THR A 185 -15.83 7.37 -3.87
N PRO A 186 -14.60 7.70 -4.29
CA PRO A 186 -13.66 8.41 -3.43
C PRO A 186 -14.00 9.90 -3.27
N THR A 187 -14.88 10.46 -4.09
CA THR A 187 -15.23 11.89 -4.07
C THR A 187 -16.69 12.12 -4.48
N ASP A 188 -17.31 13.18 -3.97
CA ASP A 188 -18.67 13.60 -4.35
C ASP A 188 -18.81 13.86 -5.85
N ARG A 189 -17.76 14.40 -6.49
CA ARG A 189 -17.75 14.63 -7.95
C ARG A 189 -17.84 13.32 -8.72
N ALA A 190 -17.20 12.25 -8.25
CA ALA A 190 -17.27 10.95 -8.88
C ALA A 190 -18.63 10.24 -8.64
N ALA A 191 -19.41 10.70 -7.64
CA ALA A 191 -20.75 10.18 -7.36
C ALA A 191 -21.86 10.88 -8.17
N ALA A 192 -21.61 12.11 -8.63
CA ALA A 192 -22.57 12.95 -9.36
C ALA A 192 -22.70 12.52 -10.83
#